data_AF-B5YI75-F1
#
_entry.id   AF-B5YI75-F1
#
_cell.length_a   1.000
_cell.length_b   1.000
_cell.length_c   1.000
_cell.angle_alpha   90.00
_cell.angle_beta   90.00
_cell.angle_gamma   90.00
#
_symmetry.space_group_name_H-M   'P 1'
#
loop_
_entity.id
_entity.type
_entity.pdbx_description
1 polymer ?
#
loop_
_entity_poly.entity_id
_entity_poly.type
_entity_poly.pdbx_seq_one_letter_code
_entity_poly.pdbx_strand_id
1 'polypeptide(L)'
;MEHLKFLIPCLIIALVFGCTPKEVVKCTLPEDNPEYHYLAGMRVLEEGKVDMAILKFERVLYCDEKFSKAYSGKAIAKAEKAKMIKDADIRKIEIERIEKDLKLAKKYAETISDEFDYYLAKIRVYTALKTKDWLEEGEKAYLNAIDLKVDETKLTYYQGKESAHYFMGVAYMNALDFEKAKDKFRAVLNSKTTGKWHEKAEKAWKKADKITRAMAGVTVGDVGKKIAVQESITRADLSALLVDELKIDSLFAGRIPIKSQIEKAKPEFIPADIINNPFKQEILTVLKLKIRGLEPKYDETVKAYLFKPEEVVKRGEMALILEDVLIKLTADEKIATAFLGHEKSPFLDVRTTSPIYNAVMNMVTRGIMEPELSGEFNPERAVNGAEAILAIRMLKQKLNIY
;
A
#
# COMPACT_ATOMS: atom_id res chain seq x y z
N MET A 1 -92.41 44.08 5.98
CA MET A 1 -91.59 44.28 4.77
C MET A 1 -90.62 45.42 5.04
N GLU A 2 -89.41 45.30 4.51
CA GLU A 2 -88.39 46.35 4.31
C GLU A 2 -87.34 46.63 5.42
N HIS A 3 -86.19 45.96 5.22
CA HIS A 3 -84.83 46.50 5.11
C HIS A 3 -84.08 47.14 6.30
N LEU A 4 -83.44 46.23 7.03
CA LEU A 4 -82.03 46.21 7.48
C LEU A 4 -81.03 46.96 6.56
N LYS A 5 -80.27 47.95 7.08
CA LYS A 5 -78.82 48.21 6.83
C LYS A 5 -78.20 49.07 7.95
N PHE A 6 -77.47 48.45 8.89
CA PHE A 6 -76.46 49.11 9.72
C PHE A 6 -75.10 48.55 9.29
N LEU A 7 -74.18 49.42 8.90
CA LEU A 7 -72.87 49.06 8.36
C LEU A 7 -71.81 49.46 9.40
N ILE A 8 -71.33 48.48 10.16
CA ILE A 8 -70.21 48.58 11.11
C ILE A 8 -68.95 48.08 10.37
N PRO A 9 -67.81 48.78 10.40
CA PRO A 9 -66.57 48.23 9.88
C PRO A 9 -65.94 47.31 10.94
N CYS A 10 -65.98 45.99 10.70
CA CYS A 10 -65.22 45.01 11.47
C CYS A 10 -63.74 45.06 11.08
N LEU A 11 -62.89 45.46 12.02
CA LEU A 11 -61.45 45.31 11.99
C LEU A 11 -61.10 43.81 12.15
N ILE A 12 -60.73 43.15 11.05
CA ILE A 12 -60.25 41.76 11.09
C ILE A 12 -58.74 41.79 11.38
N ILE A 13 -58.38 41.46 12.62
CA ILE A 13 -57.00 41.12 13.01
C ILE A 13 -56.74 39.67 12.58
N ALA A 14 -55.94 39.49 11.53
CA ALA A 14 -55.44 38.19 11.13
C ALA A 14 -54.26 37.78 12.04
N LEU A 15 -54.53 36.91 13.02
CA LEU A 15 -53.50 36.21 13.78
C LEU A 15 -52.92 35.08 12.91
N VAL A 16 -51.77 35.35 12.28
CA VAL A 16 -50.96 34.31 11.65
C VAL A 16 -50.22 33.55 12.75
N PHE A 17 -50.80 32.43 13.21
CA PHE A 17 -50.06 31.43 13.98
C PHE A 17 -49.05 30.76 13.06
N GLY A 18 -47.81 31.26 13.06
CA GLY A 18 -46.68 30.54 12.50
C GLY A 18 -46.42 29.30 13.36
N CYS A 19 -46.80 28.12 12.88
CA CYS A 19 -46.27 26.86 13.39
C CYS A 19 -44.77 26.84 13.11
N THR A 20 -43.94 27.26 14.07
CA THR A 20 -42.52 26.95 14.07
C THR A 20 -42.40 25.42 14.16
N PRO A 21 -41.78 24.73 13.18
CA PRO A 21 -41.58 23.29 13.30
C PRO A 21 -40.76 23.03 14.55
N LYS A 22 -41.35 22.26 15.48
CA LYS A 22 -40.71 21.86 16.73
C LYS A 22 -39.42 21.13 16.37
N GLU A 23 -38.27 21.64 16.80
CA GLU A 23 -36.98 20.95 16.61
C GLU A 23 -37.14 19.53 17.14
N VAL A 24 -36.99 18.54 16.25
CA VAL A 24 -36.97 17.13 16.66
C VAL A 24 -35.74 16.97 17.53
N VAL A 25 -35.93 16.64 18.80
CA VAL A 25 -34.80 16.38 19.70
C VAL A 25 -34.11 15.11 19.20
N LYS A 26 -32.88 15.26 18.71
CA LYS A 26 -32.09 14.15 18.17
C LYS A 26 -31.12 13.67 19.24
N CYS A 27 -30.88 12.36 19.29
CA CYS A 27 -29.74 11.78 20.02
C CYS A 27 -29.76 12.09 21.53
N THR A 28 -30.80 11.59 22.20
CA THR A 28 -31.16 11.93 23.59
C THR A 28 -30.58 11.01 24.65
N LEU A 29 -29.92 9.90 24.26
CA LEU A 29 -29.31 8.95 25.19
C LEU A 29 -27.83 9.28 25.41
N PRO A 30 -27.25 9.04 26.61
CA PRO A 30 -25.83 9.24 26.85
C PRO A 30 -24.91 8.50 25.86
N GLU A 31 -25.29 7.28 25.44
CA GLU A 31 -24.54 6.49 24.46
C GLU A 31 -24.81 6.89 22.99
N ASP A 32 -25.86 7.69 22.76
CA ASP A 32 -26.24 8.20 21.44
C ASP A 32 -25.82 9.66 21.34
N ASN A 33 -24.50 9.92 21.35
CA ASN A 33 -23.95 11.27 21.22
C ASN A 33 -22.97 11.38 20.04
N PRO A 34 -22.77 12.59 19.48
CA PRO A 34 -21.90 12.83 18.32
C PRO A 34 -20.47 12.29 18.47
N GLU A 35 -19.81 12.56 19.59
CA GLU A 35 -18.40 12.18 19.79
C GLU A 35 -18.24 10.65 19.87
N TYR A 36 -19.17 9.96 20.55
CA TYR A 36 -19.16 8.50 20.62
C TYR A 36 -19.31 7.85 19.23
N HIS A 37 -20.27 8.32 18.42
CA HIS A 37 -20.46 7.80 17.06
C HIS A 37 -19.28 8.15 16.15
N TYR A 38 -18.66 9.32 16.31
CA TYR A 38 -17.45 9.70 15.57
C TYR A 38 -16.31 8.74 15.86
N LEU A 39 -15.98 8.49 17.14
CA LEU A 39 -14.92 7.56 17.54
C LEU A 39 -15.21 6.14 17.10
N ALA A 40 -16.48 5.69 17.20
CA ALA A 40 -16.90 4.40 16.66
C ALA A 40 -16.71 4.31 15.15
N GLY A 41 -17.06 5.37 14.41
CA GLY A 41 -16.85 5.48 12.97
C GLY A 41 -15.37 5.39 12.58
N MET A 42 -14.50 6.08 13.31
CA MET A 42 -13.06 6.03 13.06
C MET A 42 -12.46 4.66 13.39
N ARG A 43 -12.92 3.98 14.44
CA ARG A 43 -12.48 2.62 14.77
C ARG A 43 -12.82 1.62 13.67
N VAL A 44 -14.08 1.60 13.22
CA VAL A 44 -14.49 0.67 12.15
C VAL A 44 -13.86 1.02 10.80
N LEU A 45 -13.51 2.30 10.58
CA LEU A 45 -12.70 2.72 9.43
C LEU A 45 -11.27 2.15 9.50
N GLU A 46 -10.63 2.15 10.67
CA GLU A 46 -9.31 1.50 10.87
C GLU A 46 -9.37 -0.02 10.64
N GLU A 47 -10.50 -0.65 10.91
CA GLU A 47 -10.77 -2.07 10.61
C GLU A 47 -11.09 -2.33 9.12
N GLY A 48 -11.15 -1.30 8.28
CA GLY A 48 -11.50 -1.42 6.85
C GLY A 48 -13.00 -1.59 6.57
N LYS A 49 -13.86 -1.46 7.57
CA LYS A 49 -15.33 -1.56 7.43
C LYS A 49 -15.91 -0.21 6.97
N VAL A 50 -15.58 0.16 5.74
CA VAL A 50 -15.84 1.49 5.17
C VAL A 50 -17.32 1.88 5.18
N ASP A 51 -18.22 0.98 4.77
CA ASP A 51 -19.66 1.28 4.74
C ASP A 51 -20.23 1.53 6.14
N MET A 52 -19.77 0.76 7.13
CA MET A 52 -20.16 0.95 8.53
C MET A 52 -19.64 2.29 9.07
N ALA A 53 -18.43 2.69 8.68
CA ALA A 53 -17.88 4.00 9.06
C ALA A 53 -18.74 5.15 8.52
N ILE A 54 -19.15 5.07 7.25
CA ILE A 54 -20.03 6.07 6.61
C ILE A 54 -21.33 6.21 7.40
N LEU A 55 -22.00 5.09 7.73
CA LEU A 55 -23.24 5.10 8.51
C LEU A 55 -23.05 5.73 9.90
N LYS A 56 -21.90 5.47 10.55
CA LYS A 56 -21.58 6.08 11.84
C LYS A 56 -21.41 7.59 11.73
N PHE A 57 -20.67 8.09 10.75
CA PHE A 57 -20.53 9.54 10.53
C PHE A 57 -21.86 10.18 10.12
N GLU A 58 -22.71 9.48 9.38
CA GLU A 58 -24.07 9.95 9.08
C GLU A 58 -24.95 10.02 10.33
N ARG A 59 -24.80 9.09 11.28
CA ARG A 59 -25.45 9.21 12.59
C ARG A 59 -24.95 10.43 13.36
N VAL A 60 -23.65 10.71 13.34
CA VAL A 60 -23.10 11.94 13.94
C VAL A 60 -23.76 13.18 13.32
N LEU A 61 -23.78 13.27 11.99
CA LEU A 61 -24.36 14.39 11.27
C LEU A 61 -25.89 14.50 11.41
N TYR A 62 -26.57 13.38 11.67
CA TYR A 62 -27.96 13.42 12.07
C TYR A 62 -28.08 14.13 13.42
N CYS A 63 -27.30 13.74 14.43
CA CYS A 63 -27.31 14.32 15.77
C CYS A 63 -26.89 15.80 15.78
N ASP A 64 -25.83 16.14 15.07
CA ASP A 64 -25.26 17.48 14.94
C ASP A 64 -24.78 17.72 13.50
N GLU A 65 -25.57 18.51 12.76
CA GLU A 65 -25.34 18.81 11.34
C GLU A 65 -24.10 19.68 11.10
N LYS A 66 -23.52 20.28 12.15
CA LYS A 66 -22.32 21.12 12.07
C LYS A 66 -21.09 20.43 12.67
N PHE A 67 -21.15 19.13 12.95
CA PHE A 67 -20.03 18.41 13.51
C PHE A 67 -18.89 18.22 12.50
N SER A 68 -17.92 19.15 12.48
CA SER A 68 -16.81 19.20 11.51
C SER A 68 -16.10 17.85 11.31
N LYS A 69 -15.73 17.19 12.42
CA LYS A 69 -14.99 15.93 12.40
C LYS A 69 -15.74 14.80 11.70
N ALA A 70 -17.07 14.81 11.70
CA ALA A 70 -17.87 13.80 11.03
C ALA A 70 -17.82 13.96 9.52
N TYR A 71 -17.82 15.20 9.01
CA TYR A 71 -17.55 15.45 7.59
C TYR A 71 -16.13 15.01 7.19
N SER A 72 -15.13 15.30 8.03
CA SER A 72 -13.75 14.81 7.86
C SER A 72 -13.70 13.28 7.78
N GLY A 73 -14.27 12.57 8.75
CA GLY A 73 -14.34 11.10 8.77
C GLY A 73 -15.09 10.51 7.57
N LYS A 74 -16.25 11.12 7.22
CA LYS A 74 -17.07 10.71 6.09
C LYS A 74 -16.34 10.87 4.76
N ALA A 75 -15.63 11.98 4.57
CA ALA A 75 -14.82 12.21 3.37
C ALA A 75 -13.74 11.14 3.22
N ILE A 76 -13.04 10.79 4.30
CA ILE A 76 -12.02 9.73 4.28
C ILE A 76 -12.64 8.38 3.92
N ALA A 77 -13.75 8.01 4.58
CA ALA A 77 -14.41 6.72 4.32
C ALA A 77 -14.90 6.62 2.87
N LYS A 78 -15.53 7.67 2.34
CA LYS A 78 -15.93 7.73 0.94
C LYS A 78 -14.75 7.68 -0.02
N ALA A 79 -13.63 8.34 0.29
CA ALA A 79 -12.41 8.28 -0.51
C ALA A 79 -11.84 6.85 -0.58
N GLU A 80 -11.86 6.12 0.54
CA GLU A 80 -11.46 4.71 0.55
C GLU A 80 -12.39 3.84 -0.31
N LYS A 81 -13.70 4.10 -0.28
CA LYS A 81 -14.67 3.41 -1.15
C LYS A 81 -14.45 3.73 -2.64
N ALA A 82 -14.17 4.99 -2.95
CA ALA A 82 -13.99 5.47 -4.33
C ALA A 82 -12.75 4.90 -5.03
N LYS A 83 -11.77 4.35 -4.29
CA LYS A 83 -10.61 3.63 -4.85
C LYS A 83 -11.01 2.43 -5.69
N MET A 84 -12.12 1.79 -5.34
CA MET A 84 -12.57 0.55 -5.98
C MET A 84 -13.46 0.80 -7.20
N ILE A 85 -13.85 2.05 -7.47
CA ILE A 85 -14.70 2.42 -8.60
C ILE A 85 -13.85 2.47 -9.87
N LYS A 86 -14.13 1.57 -10.81
CA LYS A 86 -13.44 1.49 -12.10
C LYS A 86 -14.01 2.44 -13.15
N ASP A 87 -15.32 2.71 -13.06
CA ASP A 87 -16.00 3.64 -13.96
C ASP A 87 -15.57 5.09 -13.67
N ALA A 88 -14.99 5.75 -14.66
CA ALA A 88 -14.40 7.08 -14.49
C ALA A 88 -15.44 8.17 -14.17
N ASP A 89 -16.64 8.07 -14.75
CA ASP A 89 -17.70 9.07 -14.58
C ASP A 89 -18.33 8.94 -13.18
N ILE A 90 -18.61 7.71 -12.74
CA ILE A 90 -19.08 7.45 -11.37
C ILE A 90 -18.02 7.91 -10.37
N ARG A 91 -16.74 7.59 -10.63
CA ARG A 91 -15.64 7.98 -9.75
C ARG A 91 -15.52 9.50 -9.63
N LYS A 92 -15.67 10.23 -10.73
CA LYS A 92 -15.65 11.70 -10.73
C LYS A 92 -16.77 12.29 -9.87
N ILE A 93 -17.99 11.79 -10.00
CA ILE A 93 -19.14 12.24 -9.19
C ILE A 93 -18.88 11.99 -7.70
N GLU A 94 -18.32 10.83 -7.34
CA GLU A 94 -17.98 10.55 -5.94
C GLU A 94 -16.88 11.46 -5.41
N ILE A 95 -15.86 11.78 -6.22
CA ILE A 95 -14.82 12.75 -5.85
C ILE A 95 -15.44 14.13 -5.57
N GLU A 96 -16.37 14.61 -6.40
CA GLU A 96 -17.07 15.88 -6.16
C GLU A 96 -17.86 15.88 -4.84
N ARG A 97 -18.48 14.75 -4.49
CA ARG A 97 -19.18 14.58 -3.20
C ARG A 97 -18.22 14.57 -2.02
N ILE A 98 -17.05 13.94 -2.17
CA ILE A 98 -15.99 13.91 -1.15
C ILE A 98 -15.43 15.31 -0.92
N GLU A 99 -15.17 16.06 -1.99
CA GLU A 99 -14.71 17.45 -1.92
C GLU A 99 -15.75 18.36 -1.25
N LYS A 100 -17.05 18.11 -1.47
CA LYS A 100 -18.11 18.81 -0.74
C LYS A 100 -18.07 18.50 0.77
N ASP A 101 -17.85 17.24 1.14
CA ASP A 101 -17.71 16.86 2.55
C ASP A 101 -16.47 17.54 3.17
N LEU A 102 -15.32 17.59 2.49
CA LEU A 102 -14.14 18.33 2.96
C LEU A 102 -14.40 19.85 3.10
N LYS A 103 -15.14 20.46 2.17
CA LYS A 103 -15.54 21.87 2.28
C LYS A 103 -16.41 22.13 3.51
N LEU A 104 -17.35 21.22 3.80
CA LEU A 104 -18.19 21.30 5.00
C LEU A 104 -17.38 21.09 6.28
N ALA A 105 -16.44 20.14 6.28
CA ALA A 105 -15.52 19.94 7.39
C ALA A 105 -14.74 21.23 7.71
N LYS A 106 -14.14 21.89 6.70
CA LYS A 106 -13.45 23.17 6.93
C LYS A 106 -14.40 24.28 7.36
N LYS A 107 -15.59 24.37 6.75
CA LYS A 107 -16.59 25.40 7.06
C LYS A 107 -17.03 25.36 8.53
N TYR A 108 -17.22 24.15 9.07
CA TYR A 108 -17.69 23.97 10.44
C TYR A 108 -16.55 23.73 11.45
N ALA A 109 -15.29 23.85 11.04
CA ALA A 109 -14.17 23.78 11.97
C ALA A 109 -14.13 25.06 12.81
N GLU A 110 -14.54 24.97 14.08
CA GLU A 110 -14.59 26.11 15.00
C GLU A 110 -13.37 26.18 15.92
N THR A 111 -12.70 25.05 16.13
CA THR A 111 -11.51 24.96 16.98
C THR A 111 -10.25 24.59 16.19
N ILE A 112 -9.08 24.92 16.75
CA ILE A 112 -7.78 24.49 16.21
C ILE A 112 -7.70 22.96 16.07
N SER A 113 -8.34 22.22 16.98
CA SER A 113 -8.41 20.75 16.91
C SER A 113 -9.26 20.28 15.72
N ASP A 114 -10.37 20.95 15.42
CA ASP A 114 -11.19 20.62 14.23
C ASP A 114 -10.44 20.95 12.93
N GLU A 115 -9.70 22.06 12.92
CA GLU A 115 -8.83 22.41 11.78
C GLU A 115 -7.74 21.36 11.57
N PHE A 116 -7.11 20.88 12.65
CA PHE A 116 -6.12 19.80 12.58
C PHE A 116 -6.73 18.51 12.01
N ASP A 117 -7.90 18.10 12.52
CA ASP A 117 -8.63 16.92 12.03
C ASP A 117 -9.00 17.06 10.54
N TYR A 118 -9.41 18.24 10.10
CA TYR A 118 -9.66 18.57 8.69
C TYR A 118 -8.40 18.39 7.84
N TYR A 119 -7.24 18.93 8.25
CA TYR A 119 -6.02 18.78 7.46
C TYR A 119 -5.55 17.32 7.38
N LEU A 120 -5.69 16.53 8.45
CA LEU A 120 -5.43 15.08 8.38
C LEU A 120 -6.40 14.36 7.45
N ALA A 121 -7.69 14.74 7.46
CA ALA A 121 -8.65 14.20 6.52
C ALA A 121 -8.25 14.53 5.09
N LYS A 122 -7.78 15.75 4.82
CA LYS A 122 -7.29 16.19 3.52
C LYS A 122 -6.12 15.31 3.05
N ILE A 123 -5.08 15.09 3.88
CA ILE A 123 -3.95 14.20 3.55
C ILE A 123 -4.44 12.80 3.19
N ARG A 124 -5.32 12.22 4.01
CA ARG A 124 -5.83 10.86 3.83
C ARG A 124 -6.70 10.72 2.58
N VAL A 125 -7.59 11.69 2.33
CA VAL A 125 -8.44 11.72 1.14
C VAL A 125 -7.62 11.80 -0.13
N TYR A 126 -6.65 12.71 -0.24
CA TYR A 126 -5.82 12.82 -1.45
C TYR A 126 -4.92 11.59 -1.63
N THR A 127 -4.39 11.02 -0.54
CA THR A 127 -3.62 9.76 -0.61
C THR A 127 -4.48 8.60 -1.13
N ALA A 128 -5.74 8.52 -0.71
CA ALA A 128 -6.68 7.50 -1.17
C ALA A 128 -7.08 7.71 -2.63
N LEU A 129 -7.46 8.93 -3.01
CA LEU A 129 -7.98 9.23 -4.34
C LEU A 129 -6.91 9.33 -5.42
N LYS A 130 -5.67 9.68 -5.08
CA LYS A 130 -4.57 9.90 -6.05
C LYS A 130 -5.02 10.70 -7.29
N THR A 131 -5.80 11.76 -7.07
CA THR A 131 -6.20 12.71 -8.12
C THR A 131 -4.98 13.45 -8.68
N LYS A 132 -5.18 14.28 -9.70
CA LYS A 132 -4.12 15.19 -10.13
C LYS A 132 -3.59 15.99 -8.93
N ASP A 133 -2.26 16.13 -8.85
CA ASP A 133 -1.55 16.91 -7.82
C ASP A 133 -1.81 16.45 -6.36
N TRP A 134 -2.30 15.21 -6.17
CA TRP A 134 -2.69 14.68 -4.87
C TRP A 134 -1.59 14.76 -3.80
N LEU A 135 -0.34 14.52 -4.19
CA LEU A 135 0.80 14.55 -3.27
C LEU A 135 1.09 15.98 -2.81
N GLU A 136 1.05 16.94 -3.74
CA GLU A 136 1.25 18.37 -3.44
C GLU A 136 0.14 18.88 -2.51
N GLU A 137 -1.13 18.51 -2.77
CA GLU A 137 -2.24 18.87 -1.89
C GLU A 137 -2.14 18.23 -0.51
N GLY A 138 -1.62 17.00 -0.43
CA GLY A 138 -1.25 16.33 0.82
C GLY A 138 -0.13 17.05 1.56
N GLU A 139 0.95 17.45 0.86
CA GLU A 139 2.07 18.21 1.43
C GLU A 139 1.62 19.57 1.99
N LYS A 140 0.80 20.31 1.23
CA LYS A 140 0.19 21.58 1.70
C LYS A 140 -0.65 21.36 2.95
N ALA A 141 -1.49 20.32 2.97
CA ALA A 141 -2.31 20.00 4.14
C ALA A 141 -1.44 19.65 5.35
N TYR A 142 -0.38 18.88 5.14
CA TYR A 142 0.59 18.52 6.17
C TYR A 142 1.29 19.75 6.77
N LEU A 143 1.76 20.69 5.93
CA LEU A 143 2.39 21.94 6.40
C LEU A 143 1.43 22.76 7.27
N ASN A 144 0.19 22.95 6.80
CA ASN A 144 -0.82 23.64 7.59
C ASN A 144 -1.10 22.92 8.93
N ALA A 145 -1.15 21.58 8.95
CA ALA A 145 -1.40 20.82 10.17
C ALA A 145 -0.26 20.95 11.22
N ILE A 146 1.00 20.93 10.80
CA ILE A 146 2.14 21.01 11.72
C ILE A 146 2.32 22.41 12.30
N ASP A 147 1.91 23.46 11.57
CA ASP A 147 2.00 24.86 12.00
C ASP A 147 0.94 25.24 13.06
N LEU A 148 -0.14 24.46 13.19
CA LEU A 148 -1.19 24.70 14.19
C LEU A 148 -0.67 24.51 15.62
N LYS A 149 -1.00 25.43 16.52
CA LYS A 149 -0.72 25.30 17.97
C LYS A 149 -1.80 24.47 18.67
N VAL A 150 -1.86 23.18 18.32
CA VAL A 150 -2.88 22.25 18.81
C VAL A 150 -2.63 21.86 20.27
N ASP A 151 -3.68 21.90 21.07
CA ASP A 151 -3.73 21.24 22.37
C ASP A 151 -4.03 19.74 22.18
N GLU A 152 -3.02 18.89 22.36
CA GLU A 152 -3.13 17.45 22.08
C GLU A 152 -4.19 16.75 22.96
N THR A 153 -4.52 17.28 24.14
CA THR A 153 -5.55 16.67 25.00
C THR A 153 -6.95 16.80 24.43
N LYS A 154 -7.14 17.66 23.43
CA LYS A 154 -8.41 17.84 22.70
C LYS A 154 -8.51 16.97 21.44
N LEU A 155 -7.44 16.26 21.08
CA LEU A 155 -7.41 15.35 19.93
C LEU A 155 -7.90 13.95 20.34
N THR A 156 -9.21 13.73 20.25
CA THR A 156 -9.85 12.49 20.72
C THR A 156 -9.42 11.25 19.92
N TYR A 157 -9.40 11.33 18.58
CA TYR A 157 -8.97 10.21 17.73
C TYR A 157 -7.47 10.22 17.43
N TYR A 158 -6.91 11.37 17.02
CA TYR A 158 -5.53 11.44 16.54
C TYR A 158 -4.49 11.45 17.67
N GLN A 159 -4.86 11.91 18.88
CA GLN A 159 -4.08 11.83 20.12
C GLN A 159 -2.68 12.48 20.11
N GLY A 160 -2.34 13.23 19.06
CA GLY A 160 -1.12 14.02 19.00
C GLY A 160 -0.73 14.47 17.60
N LYS A 161 0.15 15.46 17.54
CA LYS A 161 0.59 16.09 16.29
C LYS A 161 1.42 15.15 15.41
N GLU A 162 2.04 14.13 16.00
CA GLU A 162 2.80 13.11 15.26
C GLU A 162 1.96 12.30 14.27
N SER A 163 0.63 12.28 14.47
CA SER A 163 -0.31 11.71 13.50
C SER A 163 -0.17 12.34 12.10
N ALA A 164 0.14 13.63 12.01
CA ALA A 164 0.40 14.31 10.74
C ALA A 164 1.64 13.74 10.03
N HIS A 165 2.72 13.49 10.78
CA HIS A 165 3.90 12.81 10.25
C HIS A 165 3.55 11.41 9.77
N TYR A 166 2.77 10.65 10.54
CA TYR A 166 2.38 9.29 10.18
C TYR A 166 1.62 9.25 8.84
N PHE A 167 0.55 10.04 8.69
CA PHE A 167 -0.23 10.03 7.45
C PHE A 167 0.53 10.61 6.26
N MET A 168 1.41 11.58 6.47
CA MET A 168 2.29 12.06 5.40
C MET A 168 3.33 11.01 4.99
N GLY A 169 3.85 10.22 5.93
CA GLY A 169 4.68 9.06 5.63
C GLY A 169 3.95 8.02 4.77
N VAL A 170 2.68 7.75 5.08
CA VAL A 170 1.81 6.87 4.27
C VAL A 170 1.60 7.45 2.87
N ALA A 171 1.43 8.76 2.74
CA ALA A 171 1.32 9.44 1.45
C ALA A 171 2.60 9.25 0.61
N TYR A 172 3.78 9.52 1.19
CA TYR A 172 5.05 9.32 0.49
C TYR A 172 5.30 7.86 0.12
N MET A 173 4.92 6.91 0.98
CA MET A 173 4.99 5.49 0.66
C MET A 173 4.15 5.14 -0.57
N ASN A 174 2.95 5.75 -0.69
CA ASN A 174 2.07 5.60 -1.84
C ASN A 174 2.56 6.29 -3.11
N ALA A 175 3.40 7.32 -2.96
CA ALA A 175 4.11 8.01 -4.04
C ALA A 175 5.40 7.30 -4.45
N LEU A 176 5.78 6.21 -3.76
CA LEU A 176 7.06 5.50 -3.94
C LEU A 176 8.28 6.38 -3.65
N ASP A 177 8.11 7.42 -2.82
CA ASP A 177 9.19 8.26 -2.30
C ASP A 177 9.61 7.73 -0.92
N PHE A 178 10.41 6.67 -0.93
CA PHE A 178 10.76 5.91 0.27
C PHE A 178 11.63 6.69 1.26
N GLU A 179 12.47 7.60 0.77
CA GLU A 179 13.30 8.46 1.62
C GLU A 179 12.44 9.42 2.43
N LYS A 180 11.54 10.17 1.76
CA LYS A 180 10.62 11.05 2.48
C LYS A 180 9.67 10.27 3.38
N ALA A 181 9.21 9.09 2.96
CA ALA A 181 8.38 8.22 3.80
C ALA A 181 9.12 7.82 5.09
N LYS A 182 10.35 7.31 4.96
CA LYS A 182 11.22 6.94 6.08
C LYS A 182 11.42 8.12 7.04
N ASP A 183 11.70 9.30 6.51
CA ASP A 183 11.90 10.50 7.35
C ASP A 183 10.65 10.88 8.14
N LYS A 184 9.46 10.82 7.52
CA LYS A 184 8.21 11.09 8.22
C LYS A 184 7.89 10.06 9.29
N PHE A 185 8.08 8.77 9.02
CA PHE A 185 7.88 7.75 10.06
C PHE A 185 8.88 7.89 11.20
N ARG A 186 10.15 8.24 10.91
CA ARG A 186 11.14 8.56 11.94
C ARG A 186 10.72 9.76 12.80
N ALA A 187 10.13 10.79 12.19
CA ALA A 187 9.62 11.94 12.93
C ALA A 187 8.51 11.55 13.92
N VAL A 188 7.67 10.55 13.61
CA VAL A 188 6.71 9.99 14.57
C VAL A 188 7.43 9.40 15.77
N LEU A 189 8.42 8.54 15.54
CA LEU A 189 9.16 7.85 16.60
C LEU A 189 9.96 8.81 17.50
N ASN A 190 10.45 9.91 16.93
CA ASN A 190 11.21 10.94 17.66
C ASN A 190 10.32 11.97 18.37
N SER A 191 9.01 11.98 18.13
CA SER A 191 8.12 13.00 18.68
C SER A 191 7.88 12.86 20.20
N LYS A 192 7.78 11.61 20.69
CA LYS A 192 7.59 11.25 22.10
C LYS A 192 7.94 9.77 22.29
N THR A 193 8.03 9.32 23.54
CA THR A 193 8.41 7.94 23.88
C THR A 193 7.38 6.89 23.46
N THR A 194 6.08 7.24 23.54
CA THR A 194 4.96 6.33 23.22
C THR A 194 3.80 7.12 22.64
N GLY A 195 3.02 6.50 21.76
CA GLY A 195 1.82 7.10 21.18
C GLY A 195 1.05 6.13 20.31
N LYS A 196 -0.20 6.48 20.00
CA LYS A 196 -1.12 5.65 19.18
C LYS A 196 -0.51 5.25 17.83
N TRP A 197 0.36 6.09 17.26
CA TRP A 197 0.92 5.90 15.92
C TRP A 197 2.29 5.24 15.90
N HIS A 198 2.94 5.04 17.05
CA HIS A 198 4.32 4.55 17.13
C HIS A 198 4.50 3.16 16.52
N GLU A 199 3.68 2.17 16.89
CA GLU A 199 3.83 0.81 16.38
C GLU A 199 3.64 0.75 14.85
N LYS A 200 2.61 1.45 14.34
CA LYS A 200 2.35 1.53 12.90
C LYS A 200 3.50 2.24 12.17
N ALA A 201 4.00 3.33 12.74
CA ALA A 201 5.13 4.09 12.19
C ALA A 201 6.43 3.28 12.23
N GLU A 202 6.70 2.51 13.28
CA GLU A 202 7.90 1.68 13.39
C GLU A 202 7.92 0.58 12.31
N LYS A 203 6.79 -0.11 12.13
CA LYS A 203 6.63 -1.11 11.05
C LYS A 203 6.85 -0.47 9.67
N ALA A 204 6.24 0.68 9.44
CA ALA A 204 6.36 1.39 8.17
C ALA A 204 7.77 1.98 7.93
N TRP A 205 8.43 2.48 8.99
CA TRP A 205 9.81 2.96 8.96
C TRP A 205 10.78 1.83 8.60
N LYS A 206 10.68 0.67 9.27
CA LYS A 206 11.51 -0.52 8.97
C LYS A 206 11.33 -0.95 7.51
N LYS A 207 10.10 -0.93 7.00
CA LYS A 207 9.81 -1.25 5.60
C LYS A 207 10.42 -0.24 4.63
N ALA A 208 10.21 1.05 4.86
CA ALA A 208 10.77 2.13 4.03
C ALA A 208 12.31 2.10 4.05
N ASP A 209 12.93 1.92 5.22
CA ASP A 209 14.38 1.79 5.36
C ASP A 209 14.93 0.58 4.59
N LYS A 210 14.29 -0.59 4.71
CA LYS A 210 14.69 -1.80 3.96
C LYS A 210 14.66 -1.55 2.45
N ILE A 211 13.59 -0.90 1.95
CA ILE A 211 13.45 -0.58 0.52
C ILE A 211 14.52 0.44 0.09
N THR A 212 14.71 1.51 0.85
CA THR A 212 15.76 2.50 0.59
C THR A 212 17.14 1.85 0.52
N ARG A 213 17.49 0.98 1.47
CA ARG A 213 18.76 0.25 1.44
C ARG A 213 18.85 -0.69 0.25
N ALA A 214 17.77 -1.37 -0.11
CA ALA A 214 17.70 -2.25 -1.28
C ALA A 214 17.95 -1.48 -2.59
N MET A 215 17.54 -0.21 -2.66
CA MET A 215 17.69 0.65 -3.83
C MET A 215 18.96 1.50 -3.82
N ALA A 216 19.74 1.50 -2.73
CA ALA A 216 20.89 2.40 -2.60
C ALA A 216 21.96 2.12 -3.67
N GLY A 217 22.36 3.14 -4.42
CA GLY A 217 23.40 3.02 -5.44
C GLY A 217 22.99 2.23 -6.69
N VAL A 218 21.70 1.97 -6.89
CA VAL A 218 21.14 1.40 -8.12
C VAL A 218 19.94 2.23 -8.57
N THR A 219 19.85 2.50 -9.88
CA THR A 219 18.64 3.08 -10.45
C THR A 219 17.63 1.97 -10.60
N VAL A 220 16.57 2.01 -9.80
CA VAL A 220 15.44 1.07 -9.89
C VAL A 220 14.29 1.74 -10.65
N GLY A 221 13.76 1.05 -11.66
CA GLY A 221 12.64 1.54 -12.45
C GLY A 221 11.35 1.67 -11.64
N ASP A 222 10.33 2.33 -12.21
CA ASP A 222 9.03 2.49 -11.55
C ASP A 222 8.34 1.15 -11.28
N VAL A 223 8.57 0.15 -12.13
CA VAL A 223 8.11 -1.22 -11.92
C VAL A 223 8.79 -1.82 -10.68
N GLY A 224 10.12 -1.79 -10.60
CA GLY A 224 10.84 -2.25 -9.43
C GLY A 224 10.39 -1.55 -8.14
N LYS A 225 10.15 -0.24 -8.15
CA LYS A 225 9.60 0.49 -6.99
C LYS A 225 8.21 0.00 -6.58
N LYS A 226 7.32 -0.28 -7.55
CA LYS A 226 5.99 -0.84 -7.27
C LYS A 226 6.07 -2.25 -6.70
N ILE A 227 7.02 -3.06 -7.16
CA ILE A 227 7.26 -4.39 -6.61
C ILE A 227 7.82 -4.28 -5.19
N ALA A 228 8.74 -3.34 -4.94
CA ALA A 228 9.40 -3.13 -3.64
C ALA A 228 8.42 -3.03 -2.45
N VAL A 229 7.23 -2.46 -2.68
CA VAL A 229 6.23 -2.24 -1.65
C VAL A 229 5.29 -3.42 -1.42
N GLN A 230 5.34 -4.47 -2.24
CA GLN A 230 4.49 -5.66 -2.10
C GLN A 230 4.93 -6.51 -0.89
N GLU A 231 3.95 -7.02 -0.14
CA GLU A 231 4.18 -7.94 0.98
C GLU A 231 4.62 -9.34 0.50
N SER A 232 4.19 -9.72 -0.70
CA SER A 232 4.56 -10.96 -1.37
C SER A 232 4.68 -10.69 -2.86
N ILE A 233 5.78 -11.11 -3.47
CA ILE A 233 5.97 -11.03 -4.92
C ILE A 233 5.47 -12.29 -5.61
N THR A 234 5.02 -12.13 -6.85
CA THR A 234 4.61 -13.23 -7.71
C THR A 234 5.73 -13.67 -8.65
N ARG A 235 5.53 -14.80 -9.35
CA ARG A 235 6.44 -15.27 -10.41
C ARG A 235 6.60 -14.24 -11.53
N ALA A 236 5.53 -13.51 -11.86
CA ALA A 236 5.59 -12.44 -12.84
C ALA A 236 6.42 -11.25 -12.35
N ASP A 237 6.24 -10.83 -11.09
CA ASP A 237 7.04 -9.76 -10.47
C ASP A 237 8.53 -10.13 -10.45
N LEU A 238 8.88 -11.37 -10.06
CA LEU A 238 10.28 -11.81 -10.05
C LEU A 238 10.87 -11.84 -11.46
N SER A 239 10.10 -12.28 -12.46
CA SER A 239 10.53 -12.25 -13.86
C SER A 239 10.82 -10.83 -14.33
N ALA A 240 9.95 -9.88 -13.99
CA ALA A 240 10.16 -8.47 -14.27
C ALA A 240 11.41 -7.94 -13.57
N LEU A 241 11.64 -8.24 -12.29
CA LEU A 241 12.86 -7.79 -11.61
C LEU A 241 14.14 -8.37 -12.24
N LEU A 242 14.14 -9.65 -12.64
CA LEU A 242 15.31 -10.26 -13.29
C LEU A 242 15.59 -9.64 -14.68
N VAL A 243 14.55 -9.34 -15.46
CA VAL A 243 14.73 -8.80 -16.80
C VAL A 243 14.96 -7.29 -16.76
N ASP A 244 14.17 -6.54 -16.01
CA ASP A 244 14.20 -5.08 -16.04
C ASP A 244 15.23 -4.47 -15.11
N GLU A 245 15.47 -5.05 -13.93
CA GLU A 245 16.40 -4.49 -12.95
C GLU A 245 17.78 -5.16 -13.03
N LEU A 246 17.83 -6.49 -13.17
CA LEU A 246 19.09 -7.22 -13.32
C LEU A 246 19.61 -7.22 -14.78
N LYS A 247 18.74 -7.00 -15.78
CA LYS A 247 19.10 -7.03 -17.21
C LYS A 247 19.69 -8.37 -17.66
N ILE A 248 19.14 -9.50 -17.17
CA ILE A 248 19.69 -10.85 -17.43
C ILE A 248 19.87 -11.18 -18.93
N ASP A 249 19.01 -10.63 -19.79
CA ASP A 249 19.05 -10.81 -21.24
C ASP A 249 20.32 -10.22 -21.84
N SER A 250 20.66 -9.00 -21.44
CA SER A 250 21.87 -8.29 -21.86
C SER A 250 23.13 -8.96 -21.29
N LEU A 251 23.07 -9.38 -20.03
CA LEU A 251 24.19 -10.05 -19.36
C LEU A 251 24.54 -11.40 -19.98
N PHE A 252 23.54 -12.16 -20.40
CA PHE A 252 23.77 -13.42 -21.10
C PHE A 252 24.20 -13.22 -22.56
N ALA A 253 23.66 -12.22 -23.26
CA ALA A 253 24.06 -11.91 -24.64
C ALA A 253 25.54 -11.50 -24.76
N GLY A 254 26.11 -10.90 -23.72
CA GLY A 254 27.53 -10.56 -23.65
C GLY A 254 28.48 -11.77 -23.57
N ARG A 255 27.97 -12.99 -23.35
CA ARG A 255 28.79 -14.20 -23.21
C ARG A 255 28.74 -15.06 -24.47
N ILE A 256 29.86 -15.14 -25.18
CA ILE A 256 30.03 -15.87 -26.46
C ILE A 256 29.45 -17.31 -26.44
N PRO A 257 29.64 -18.14 -25.39
CA PRO A 257 29.08 -19.50 -25.37
C PRO A 257 27.54 -19.51 -25.31
N ILE A 258 26.96 -18.55 -24.59
CA ILE A 258 25.53 -18.46 -24.30
C ILE A 258 24.80 -17.70 -25.42
N LYS A 259 25.43 -16.69 -26.01
CA LYS A 259 24.89 -15.89 -27.12
C LYS A 259 24.44 -16.76 -28.30
N SER A 260 25.28 -17.71 -28.72
CA SER A 260 24.96 -18.62 -29.82
C SER A 260 23.77 -19.55 -29.54
N GLN A 261 23.53 -19.88 -28.26
CA GLN A 261 22.38 -20.67 -27.81
C GLN A 261 21.12 -19.81 -27.69
N ILE A 262 21.24 -18.58 -27.17
CA ILE A 262 20.13 -17.61 -27.01
C ILE A 262 19.62 -17.11 -28.36
N GLU A 263 20.48 -16.85 -29.33
CA GLU A 263 20.06 -16.40 -30.67
C GLU A 263 19.24 -17.46 -31.41
N LYS A 264 19.46 -18.74 -31.10
CA LYS A 264 18.70 -19.88 -31.65
C LYS A 264 17.53 -20.29 -30.76
N ALA A 265 17.53 -19.92 -29.47
CA ALA A 265 16.47 -20.25 -28.54
C ALA A 265 15.21 -19.43 -28.86
N LYS A 266 14.11 -20.14 -29.12
CA LYS A 266 12.76 -19.58 -29.02
C LYS A 266 12.10 -20.18 -27.79
N PRO A 267 11.20 -19.46 -27.10
CA PRO A 267 10.32 -20.10 -26.14
C PRO A 267 9.59 -21.25 -26.86
N GLU A 268 9.65 -22.44 -26.28
CA GLU A 268 9.14 -23.69 -26.90
C GLU A 268 7.63 -23.59 -27.18
N PHE A 269 6.92 -22.86 -26.31
CA PHE A 269 5.56 -22.41 -26.51
C PHE A 269 5.30 -21.13 -25.69
N ILE A 270 4.17 -20.47 -25.95
CA ILE A 270 3.69 -19.32 -25.16
C ILE A 270 2.56 -19.83 -24.25
N PRO A 271 2.71 -19.81 -22.91
CA PRO A 271 1.64 -20.18 -22.00
C PRO A 271 0.38 -19.32 -22.18
N ALA A 272 -0.80 -19.93 -22.13
CA ALA A 272 -2.05 -19.21 -22.37
C ALA A 272 -2.36 -18.17 -21.28
N ASP A 273 -1.90 -18.41 -20.06
CA ASP A 273 -2.15 -17.58 -18.88
C ASP A 273 -1.29 -16.30 -18.80
N ILE A 274 -0.37 -16.10 -19.75
CA ILE A 274 0.47 -14.88 -19.80
C ILE A 274 0.06 -13.91 -20.90
N ILE A 275 -0.93 -14.25 -21.75
CA ILE A 275 -1.28 -13.47 -22.94
C ILE A 275 -1.63 -12.01 -22.61
N ASN A 276 -2.40 -11.82 -21.53
CA ASN A 276 -2.85 -10.51 -21.04
C ASN A 276 -2.06 -10.02 -19.83
N ASN A 277 -0.98 -10.70 -19.46
CA ASN A 277 -0.18 -10.30 -18.31
C ASN A 277 0.70 -9.08 -18.69
N PRO A 278 0.80 -8.05 -17.84
CA PRO A 278 1.64 -6.88 -18.10
C PRO A 278 3.12 -7.22 -18.32
N PHE A 279 3.61 -8.28 -17.67
CA PHE A 279 5.00 -8.74 -17.73
C PHE A 279 5.23 -9.88 -18.73
N LYS A 280 4.41 -9.96 -19.77
CA LYS A 280 4.49 -11.03 -20.77
C LYS A 280 5.87 -11.14 -21.41
N GLN A 281 6.54 -10.03 -21.72
CA GLN A 281 7.82 -10.06 -22.44
C GLN A 281 8.96 -10.53 -21.53
N GLU A 282 8.92 -10.13 -20.27
CA GLU A 282 9.85 -10.49 -19.22
C GLU A 282 9.69 -11.99 -18.90
N ILE A 283 8.45 -12.48 -18.82
CA ILE A 283 8.15 -13.90 -18.69
C ILE A 283 8.68 -14.70 -19.89
N LEU A 284 8.43 -14.25 -21.12
CA LEU A 284 8.94 -14.93 -22.32
C LEU A 284 10.47 -14.96 -22.35
N THR A 285 11.12 -13.93 -21.80
CA THR A 285 12.58 -13.85 -21.67
C THR A 285 13.09 -14.91 -20.69
N VAL A 286 12.55 -15.00 -19.47
CA VAL A 286 12.99 -16.02 -18.50
C VAL A 286 12.72 -17.45 -19.02
N LEU A 287 11.62 -17.67 -19.74
CA LEU A 287 11.32 -18.95 -20.38
C LEU A 287 12.33 -19.30 -21.49
N LYS A 288 12.68 -18.33 -22.33
CA LYS A 288 13.71 -18.48 -23.36
C LYS A 288 15.07 -18.84 -22.74
N LEU A 289 15.38 -18.26 -21.60
CA LEU A 289 16.63 -18.50 -20.86
C LEU A 289 16.61 -19.79 -20.04
N LYS A 290 15.45 -20.47 -19.95
CA LYS A 290 15.25 -21.70 -19.16
C LYS A 290 15.75 -21.53 -17.73
N ILE A 291 15.32 -20.46 -17.08
CA ILE A 291 15.67 -20.19 -15.68
C ILE A 291 14.98 -21.21 -14.78
N ARG A 292 15.77 -21.96 -14.02
CA ARG A 292 15.26 -22.99 -13.11
C ARG A 292 14.39 -22.37 -12.02
N GLY A 293 13.25 -22.98 -11.74
CA GLY A 293 12.23 -22.46 -10.82
C GLY A 293 11.18 -21.55 -11.48
N LEU A 294 11.40 -21.10 -12.72
CA LEU A 294 10.45 -20.31 -13.52
C LEU A 294 9.92 -21.08 -14.74
N GLU A 295 10.02 -22.41 -14.74
CA GLU A 295 9.45 -23.25 -15.79
C GLU A 295 7.91 -23.27 -15.70
N PRO A 296 7.21 -23.48 -16.83
CA PRO A 296 5.77 -23.73 -16.81
C PRO A 296 5.44 -25.00 -16.01
N LYS A 297 4.36 -24.96 -15.24
CA LYS A 297 3.83 -26.06 -14.44
C LYS A 297 2.63 -26.68 -15.16
N TYR A 298 2.54 -28.01 -15.16
CA TYR A 298 1.35 -28.67 -15.70
C TYR A 298 0.15 -28.38 -14.80
N ASP A 299 -0.94 -27.91 -15.38
CA ASP A 299 -2.21 -27.70 -14.69
C ASP A 299 -3.20 -28.79 -15.11
N GLU A 300 -3.57 -29.62 -14.14
CA GLU A 300 -4.51 -30.75 -14.33
C GLU A 300 -5.92 -30.30 -14.74
N THR A 301 -6.35 -29.10 -14.33
CA THR A 301 -7.70 -28.58 -14.60
C THR A 301 -7.85 -28.18 -16.05
N VAL A 302 -6.86 -27.46 -16.60
CA VAL A 302 -6.87 -27.03 -18.00
C VAL A 302 -6.09 -27.95 -18.94
N LYS A 303 -5.46 -29.00 -18.39
CA LYS A 303 -4.64 -30.00 -19.11
C LYS A 303 -3.55 -29.38 -19.98
N ALA A 304 -2.92 -28.32 -19.48
CA ALA A 304 -1.92 -27.55 -20.21
C ALA A 304 -0.80 -27.07 -19.27
N TYR A 305 0.39 -26.85 -19.83
CA TYR A 305 1.46 -26.18 -19.10
C TYR A 305 1.20 -24.67 -19.04
N LEU A 306 1.17 -24.15 -17.82
CA LEU A 306 0.89 -22.75 -17.51
C LEU A 306 2.07 -22.11 -16.77
N PHE A 307 2.30 -20.82 -16.96
CA PHE A 307 3.39 -20.14 -16.25
C PHE A 307 3.07 -19.85 -14.79
N LYS A 308 1.79 -19.67 -14.47
CA LYS A 308 1.25 -19.27 -13.16
C LYS A 308 1.78 -17.90 -12.69
N PRO A 309 1.57 -16.82 -13.47
CA PRO A 309 2.19 -15.52 -13.19
C PRO A 309 1.86 -14.97 -11.79
N GLU A 310 0.68 -15.24 -11.27
CA GLU A 310 0.19 -14.73 -9.97
C GLU A 310 0.60 -15.60 -8.77
N GLU A 311 1.27 -16.73 -8.99
CA GLU A 311 1.71 -17.60 -7.88
C GLU A 311 2.82 -16.91 -7.09
N VAL A 312 2.67 -16.90 -5.76
CA VAL A 312 3.62 -16.27 -4.83
C VAL A 312 4.94 -17.03 -4.82
N VAL A 313 6.05 -16.31 -4.89
CA VAL A 313 7.39 -16.89 -4.79
C VAL A 313 7.80 -17.05 -3.33
N LYS A 314 8.19 -18.26 -2.95
CA LYS A 314 8.74 -18.57 -1.64
C LYS A 314 10.26 -18.34 -1.60
N ARG A 315 10.82 -18.15 -0.41
CA ARG A 315 12.25 -17.89 -0.22
C ARG A 315 13.15 -19.02 -0.73
N GLY A 316 12.76 -20.28 -0.50
CA GLY A 316 13.50 -21.43 -1.02
C GLY A 316 13.49 -21.49 -2.55
N GLU A 317 12.36 -21.16 -3.17
CA GLU A 317 12.22 -21.09 -4.64
C GLU A 317 13.06 -19.95 -5.22
N MET A 318 13.03 -18.77 -4.58
CA MET A 318 13.88 -17.66 -5.00
C MET A 318 15.37 -18.01 -4.92
N ALA A 319 15.80 -18.74 -3.89
CA ALA A 319 17.17 -19.20 -3.79
C ALA A 319 17.57 -20.10 -4.97
N LEU A 320 16.71 -21.05 -5.36
CA LEU A 320 16.93 -21.92 -6.52
C LEU A 320 17.05 -21.13 -7.84
N ILE A 321 16.19 -20.12 -8.01
CA ILE A 321 16.16 -19.25 -9.19
C ILE A 321 17.44 -18.42 -9.27
N LEU A 322 17.82 -17.75 -8.18
CA LEU A 322 19.02 -16.92 -8.15
C LEU A 322 20.31 -17.75 -8.27
N GLU A 323 20.35 -18.97 -7.73
CA GLU A 323 21.48 -19.89 -7.94
C GLU A 323 21.65 -20.25 -9.42
N ASP A 324 20.56 -20.58 -10.11
CA ASP A 324 20.61 -20.91 -11.54
C ASP A 324 21.04 -19.71 -12.39
N VAL A 325 20.52 -18.51 -12.07
CA VAL A 325 20.98 -17.26 -12.67
C VAL A 325 22.47 -17.06 -12.40
N LEU A 326 22.95 -17.27 -11.17
CA LEU A 326 24.35 -17.14 -10.80
C LEU A 326 25.25 -18.13 -11.57
N ILE A 327 24.86 -19.40 -11.67
CA ILE A 327 25.60 -20.43 -12.44
C ILE A 327 25.71 -20.00 -13.90
N LYS A 328 24.59 -19.66 -14.55
CA LYS A 328 24.60 -19.23 -15.96
C LYS A 328 25.39 -17.94 -16.15
N LEU A 329 25.29 -16.99 -15.21
CA LEU A 329 26.02 -15.72 -15.27
C LEU A 329 27.51 -15.89 -14.99
N THR A 330 27.96 -16.94 -14.32
CA THR A 330 29.39 -17.16 -14.04
C THR A 330 30.02 -18.20 -14.96
N ALA A 331 29.21 -19.09 -15.54
CA ALA A 331 29.63 -20.34 -16.18
C ALA A 331 30.41 -21.27 -15.24
N ASP A 332 30.15 -21.17 -13.92
CA ASP A 332 30.78 -22.01 -12.91
C ASP A 332 29.81 -23.11 -12.42
N GLU A 333 29.89 -24.27 -13.08
CA GLU A 333 29.09 -25.45 -12.75
C GLU A 333 29.37 -26.00 -11.34
N LYS A 334 30.52 -25.64 -10.72
CA LYS A 334 30.84 -26.09 -9.35
C LYS A 334 29.88 -25.53 -8.32
N ILE A 335 29.22 -24.40 -8.62
CA ILE A 335 28.22 -23.80 -7.73
C ILE A 335 27.05 -24.79 -7.50
N ALA A 336 26.64 -25.55 -8.53
CA ALA A 336 25.52 -26.49 -8.44
C ALA A 336 25.74 -27.63 -7.43
N THR A 337 26.99 -27.86 -7.02
CA THR A 337 27.36 -28.94 -6.09
C THR A 337 28.20 -28.47 -4.89
N ALA A 338 28.40 -27.16 -4.74
CA ALA A 338 29.36 -26.57 -3.80
C ALA A 338 29.14 -26.98 -2.34
N PHE A 339 27.91 -27.29 -1.95
CA PHE A 339 27.54 -27.64 -0.57
C PHE A 339 26.94 -29.06 -0.46
N LEU A 340 27.06 -29.89 -1.49
CA LEU A 340 26.70 -31.30 -1.40
C LEU A 340 27.65 -32.03 -0.44
N GLY A 341 27.11 -32.94 0.36
CA GLY A 341 27.89 -33.72 1.34
C GLY A 341 28.12 -33.04 2.68
N HIS A 342 27.57 -31.85 2.92
CA HIS A 342 27.52 -31.26 4.26
C HIS A 342 26.78 -32.18 5.25
N GLU A 343 27.44 -32.50 6.37
CA GLU A 343 26.85 -33.34 7.41
C GLU A 343 25.77 -32.60 8.22
N LYS A 344 25.93 -31.29 8.41
CA LYS A 344 25.03 -30.46 9.22
C LYS A 344 24.70 -29.16 8.52
N SER A 345 23.43 -28.77 8.62
CA SER A 345 22.96 -27.45 8.17
C SER A 345 23.18 -26.41 9.26
N PRO A 346 23.60 -25.19 8.92
CA PRO A 346 23.57 -24.06 9.85
C PRO A 346 22.15 -23.54 10.12
N PHE A 347 21.17 -23.94 9.29
CA PHE A 347 19.76 -23.56 9.42
C PHE A 347 18.95 -24.73 9.98
N LEU A 348 18.25 -24.51 11.11
CA LEU A 348 17.43 -25.54 11.75
C LEU A 348 16.27 -26.02 10.86
N ASP A 349 15.80 -25.14 9.99
CA ASP A 349 14.62 -25.31 9.14
C ASP A 349 14.96 -25.71 7.69
N VAL A 350 16.24 -25.87 7.36
CA VAL A 350 16.69 -26.36 6.05
C VAL A 350 17.60 -27.57 6.23
N ARG A 351 17.09 -28.77 5.93
CA ARG A 351 17.86 -30.02 6.03
C ARG A 351 18.89 -30.12 4.90
N THR A 352 20.03 -30.77 5.15
CA THR A 352 21.09 -31.01 4.14
C THR A 352 20.62 -31.87 2.97
N THR A 353 19.60 -32.71 3.19
CA THR A 353 18.94 -33.53 2.16
C THR A 353 17.87 -32.78 1.36
N SER A 354 17.59 -31.52 1.71
CA SER A 354 16.56 -30.73 1.04
C SER A 354 17.00 -30.36 -0.38
N PRO A 355 16.11 -30.42 -1.40
CA PRO A 355 16.44 -30.03 -2.77
C PRO A 355 16.92 -28.58 -2.90
N ILE A 356 16.53 -27.70 -1.97
CA ILE A 356 16.90 -26.29 -1.96
C ILE A 356 18.17 -26.01 -1.15
N TYR A 357 18.73 -27.00 -0.43
CA TYR A 357 19.82 -26.78 0.52
C TYR A 357 21.04 -26.13 -0.12
N ASN A 358 21.51 -26.68 -1.25
CA ASN A 358 22.67 -26.15 -1.96
C ASN A 358 22.45 -24.69 -2.39
N ALA A 359 21.27 -24.38 -2.93
CA ALA A 359 20.89 -23.04 -3.36
C ALA A 359 20.82 -22.05 -2.20
N VAL A 360 20.19 -22.44 -1.09
CA VAL A 360 20.13 -21.63 0.13
C VAL A 360 21.54 -21.32 0.63
N MET A 361 22.40 -22.33 0.74
CA MET A 361 23.78 -22.15 1.17
C MET A 361 24.55 -21.23 0.21
N ASN A 362 24.41 -21.42 -1.11
CA ASN A 362 25.07 -20.56 -2.10
C ASN A 362 24.64 -19.10 -2.00
N MET A 363 23.34 -18.85 -1.85
CA MET A 363 22.81 -17.48 -1.76
C MET A 363 23.17 -16.81 -0.44
N VAL A 364 23.14 -17.52 0.68
CA VAL A 364 23.45 -16.94 2.00
C VAL A 364 24.95 -16.71 2.18
N THR A 365 25.80 -17.69 1.86
CA THR A 365 27.26 -17.56 2.04
C THR A 365 27.88 -16.47 1.15
N ARG A 366 27.23 -16.11 0.04
CA ARG A 366 27.63 -15.00 -0.84
C ARG A 366 27.01 -13.66 -0.46
N GLY A 367 26.14 -13.62 0.56
CA GLY A 367 25.41 -12.42 0.97
C GLY A 367 24.41 -11.93 -0.07
N ILE A 368 23.87 -12.83 -0.90
CA ILE A 368 22.81 -12.53 -1.87
C ILE A 368 21.45 -12.58 -1.18
N MET A 369 21.23 -13.56 -0.29
CA MET A 369 20.05 -13.63 0.57
C MET A 369 20.48 -13.67 2.04
N GLU A 370 19.64 -13.18 2.93
CA GLU A 370 19.91 -13.12 4.37
C GLU A 370 18.90 -13.99 5.15
N PRO A 371 19.34 -14.73 6.19
CA PRO A 371 18.43 -15.40 7.11
C PRO A 371 17.71 -14.40 8.01
N GLU A 372 16.70 -14.87 8.73
CA GLU A 372 16.03 -14.07 9.76
C GLU A 372 16.93 -13.92 11.00
N LEU A 373 16.59 -12.95 11.87
CA LEU A 373 17.31 -12.74 13.15
C LEU A 373 17.26 -13.97 14.07
N SER A 374 16.28 -14.86 13.91
CA SER A 374 16.21 -16.14 14.62
C SER A 374 17.32 -17.12 14.21
N GLY A 375 18.01 -16.85 13.09
CA GLY A 375 18.96 -17.76 12.47
C GLY A 375 18.32 -18.74 11.48
N GLU A 376 16.99 -18.74 11.33
CA GLU A 376 16.26 -19.56 10.36
C GLU A 376 16.27 -18.93 8.96
N PHE A 377 16.24 -19.77 7.92
CA PHE A 377 16.12 -19.27 6.55
C PHE A 377 14.67 -18.99 6.13
N ASN A 378 13.70 -19.69 6.72
CA ASN A 378 12.27 -19.69 6.41
C ASN A 378 11.96 -19.95 4.93
N PRO A 379 12.26 -21.16 4.39
CA PRO A 379 12.15 -21.44 2.97
C PRO A 379 10.72 -21.34 2.42
N GLU A 380 9.71 -21.61 3.25
CA GLU A 380 8.29 -21.58 2.86
C GLU A 380 7.66 -20.19 2.95
N ARG A 381 8.36 -19.21 3.54
CA ARG A 381 7.87 -17.84 3.67
C ARG A 381 7.85 -17.17 2.30
N ALA A 382 6.78 -16.45 2.01
CA ALA A 382 6.69 -15.59 0.83
C ALA A 382 7.79 -14.50 0.84
N VAL A 383 8.38 -14.25 -0.31
CA VAL A 383 9.36 -13.17 -0.48
C VAL A 383 8.62 -11.84 -0.62
N ASN A 384 8.98 -10.84 0.19
CA ASN A 384 8.50 -9.46 0.01
C ASN A 384 9.36 -8.72 -1.05
N GLY A 385 8.80 -7.69 -1.67
CA GLY A 385 9.48 -7.00 -2.77
C GLY A 385 10.82 -6.35 -2.39
N ALA A 386 10.89 -5.75 -1.21
CA ALA A 386 12.13 -5.13 -0.71
C ALA A 386 13.29 -6.14 -0.61
N GLU A 387 12.99 -7.35 -0.15
CA GLU A 387 13.92 -8.47 -0.07
C GLU A 387 14.37 -8.95 -1.45
N ALA A 388 13.43 -9.07 -2.39
CA ALA A 388 13.73 -9.49 -3.75
C ALA A 388 14.67 -8.52 -4.47
N ILE A 389 14.40 -7.21 -4.36
CA ILE A 389 15.23 -6.16 -4.95
C ILE A 389 16.62 -6.13 -4.30
N LEU A 390 16.69 -6.28 -2.97
CA LEU A 390 17.97 -6.35 -2.28
C LEU A 390 18.79 -7.54 -2.80
N ALA A 391 18.18 -8.72 -2.91
CA ALA A 391 18.88 -9.90 -3.39
C ALA A 391 19.37 -9.77 -4.83
N ILE A 392 18.56 -9.18 -5.72
CA ILE A 392 18.96 -8.89 -7.10
C ILE A 392 20.12 -7.89 -7.17
N ARG A 393 20.06 -6.83 -6.36
CA ARG A 393 21.16 -5.87 -6.25
C ARG A 393 22.44 -6.55 -5.75
N MET A 394 22.35 -7.35 -4.70
CA MET A 394 23.49 -8.06 -4.13
C MET A 394 24.09 -9.02 -5.16
N LEU A 395 23.27 -9.75 -5.92
CA LEU A 395 23.72 -10.59 -7.02
C LEU A 395 24.47 -9.76 -8.09
N LYS A 396 23.91 -8.63 -8.53
CA LYS A 396 24.56 -7.73 -9.50
C LYS A 396 25.93 -7.23 -9.00
N GLN A 397 26.01 -6.82 -7.73
CA GLN A 397 27.25 -6.35 -7.11
C GLN A 397 28.32 -7.46 -7.04
N LYS A 398 27.94 -8.68 -6.64
CA LYS A 398 28.89 -9.80 -6.53
C LYS A 398 29.45 -10.26 -7.87
N LEU A 399 28.75 -9.96 -8.96
CA LEU A 399 29.20 -10.27 -10.31
C LEU A 399 30.06 -9.16 -10.94
N ASN A 400 30.35 -8.06 -10.21
CA ASN A 400 31.05 -6.87 -10.74
C ASN A 400 30.41 -6.30 -12.01
N ILE A 401 29.09 -6.43 -12.14
CA ILE A 401 28.33 -5.93 -13.30
C ILE A 401 27.98 -4.47 -13.00
N TYR A 402 28.76 -3.54 -13.53
CA TYR A 402 28.45 -2.10 -13.49
C TYR A 402 27.67 -1.70 -14.74
#